data_AF-A0A8S1RLK8-F1
#
_entry.id   AF-A0A8S1RLK8-F1
#
_cell.length_a   1.000
_cell.length_b   1.000
_cell.length_c   1.000
_cell.angle_alpha   90.00
_cell.angle_beta   90.00
_cell.angle_gamma   90.00
#
_symmetry.space_group_name_H-M   'P 1'
#
loop_
_entity.id
_entity.type
_entity.pdbx_description
1 polymer ?
#
loop_
_entity_poly.entity_id
_entity_poly.type
_entity_poly.pdbx_seq_one_letter_code
_entity_poly.pdbx_strand_id
1 'polypeptide(L)'
;MQSQGGNEGLVIRVAAFQLFHNKCYTIGLKSESDIWYDSFGLNLKYKNGDLCGETLQYSVQFQVQCGEETPFKQIMTDSPCNIMLQSTHPMACRQKQSYFYYYLFSFVLIVAGIFLMKRKKKQEQGYVLV
;
A
#
# COMPACT_ATOMS: atom_id res chain seq x y z
N MET A 1 -26.75 -27.45 28.65
CA MET A 1 -26.85 -26.16 27.95
C MET A 1 -26.14 -26.29 26.62
N GLN A 2 -26.76 -25.74 25.58
CA GLN A 2 -26.62 -26.09 24.18
C GLN A 2 -25.20 -25.91 23.62
N SER A 3 -24.71 -26.97 22.97
CA SER A 3 -23.66 -26.91 21.98
C SER A 3 -24.19 -26.17 20.76
N GLN A 4 -23.77 -24.91 20.57
CA GLN A 4 -24.01 -24.19 19.33
C GLN A 4 -22.98 -24.64 18.30
N GLY A 5 -23.37 -25.62 17.49
CA GLY A 5 -22.71 -25.97 16.24
C GLY A 5 -22.89 -24.85 15.23
N GLY A 6 -22.01 -23.86 15.29
CA GLY A 6 -21.80 -22.91 14.20
C GLY A 6 -21.01 -23.61 13.11
N ASN A 7 -21.66 -23.80 11.96
CA ASN A 7 -21.04 -24.28 10.73
C ASN A 7 -20.16 -23.14 10.17
N GLU A 8 -19.06 -22.83 10.87
CA GLU A 8 -18.04 -21.93 10.35
C GLU A 8 -17.34 -22.68 9.23
N GLY A 9 -17.76 -22.41 7.99
CA GLY A 9 -16.97 -22.74 6.82
C GLY A 9 -15.53 -22.33 7.10
N LEU A 10 -14.60 -23.27 6.92
CA LEU A 10 -13.18 -23.11 7.24
C LEU A 10 -12.62 -21.87 6.55
N VAL A 11 -12.75 -20.70 7.18
CA VAL A 11 -12.13 -19.47 6.71
C VAL A 11 -10.66 -19.66 7.01
N ILE A 12 -9.86 -19.94 5.98
CA ILE A 12 -8.42 -19.99 6.11
C ILE A 12 -7.96 -18.56 6.47
N ARG A 13 -7.74 -18.33 7.77
CA ARG A 13 -7.29 -17.05 8.34
C ARG A 13 -5.77 -16.90 8.36
N VAL A 14 -5.03 -17.91 7.88
CA VAL A 14 -3.57 -17.93 7.86
C VAL A 14 -3.06 -17.06 6.72
N ALA A 15 -2.23 -16.06 7.04
CA ALA A 15 -1.54 -15.25 6.04
C ALA A 15 -0.16 -15.81 5.69
N ALA A 16 0.52 -16.41 6.67
CA ALA A 16 1.86 -16.96 6.49
C ALA A 16 2.11 -18.14 7.45
N PHE A 17 2.92 -19.10 6.99
CA PHE A 17 3.37 -20.24 7.78
C PHE A 17 4.87 -20.47 7.59
N GLN A 18 5.51 -21.06 8.61
CA GLN A 18 6.89 -21.50 8.57
C GLN A 18 6.94 -23.02 8.69
N LEU A 19 7.73 -23.66 7.81
CA LEU A 19 8.05 -25.08 7.89
C LEU A 19 9.34 -25.26 8.68
N PHE A 20 9.29 -25.98 9.79
CA PHE A 20 10.47 -26.30 10.60
C PHE A 20 10.38 -27.74 11.11
N HIS A 21 11.40 -28.56 10.82
CA HIS A 21 11.45 -29.99 11.19
C HIS A 21 10.16 -30.77 10.86
N ASN A 22 9.64 -30.64 9.63
CA ASN A 22 8.37 -31.25 9.19
C ASN A 22 7.10 -30.81 9.96
N LYS A 23 7.17 -29.71 10.72
CA LYS A 23 6.00 -29.08 11.34
C LYS A 23 5.71 -27.74 10.67
N CYS A 24 4.43 -27.46 10.46
CA CYS A 24 3.95 -26.15 10.03
C CYS A 24 3.60 -25.32 11.27
N TYR A 25 4.15 -24.12 11.35
CA TYR A 25 3.80 -23.13 12.35
C TYR A 25 3.12 -21.95 11.66
N THR A 26 1.97 -21.53 12.17
CA THR A 26 1.33 -20.29 11.74
C THR A 26 2.17 -19.12 12.25
N ILE A 27 2.63 -18.23 11.39
CA ILE A 27 3.45 -17.08 11.80
C ILE A 27 2.73 -15.73 11.69
N GLY A 28 1.51 -15.74 11.16
CA GLY A 28 0.65 -14.57 11.15
C GLY A 28 -0.74 -14.84 10.56
N LEU A 29 -1.74 -14.16 11.12
CA LEU A 29 -3.14 -14.25 10.70
C LEU A 29 -3.53 -13.04 9.86
N LYS A 30 -4.31 -13.27 8.79
CA LYS A 30 -4.79 -12.23 7.88
C LYS A 30 -5.76 -11.26 8.55
N SER A 31 -6.61 -11.75 9.46
CA SER A 31 -7.56 -10.92 10.22
C SER A 31 -6.87 -9.91 11.12
N GLU A 32 -5.58 -10.12 11.42
CA GLU A 32 -4.78 -9.31 12.32
C GLU A 32 -3.60 -8.71 11.54
N SER A 33 -3.95 -7.95 10.49
CA SER A 33 -2.97 -7.30 9.61
C SER A 33 -2.98 -5.79 9.74
N ASP A 34 -1.78 -5.23 9.88
CA ASP A 34 -1.54 -3.80 9.80
C ASP A 34 -0.84 -3.50 8.47
N ILE A 35 -1.35 -2.52 7.72
CA ILE A 35 -0.77 -2.07 6.45
C ILE A 35 -0.49 -0.58 6.57
N TRP A 36 0.75 -0.17 6.35
CA TRP A 36 1.13 1.24 6.36
C TRP A 36 2.23 1.55 5.34
N TYR A 37 2.33 2.81 4.95
CA TYR A 37 3.41 3.32 4.11
C TYR A 37 4.30 4.24 4.95
N ASP A 38 5.62 4.07 4.82
CA ASP A 38 6.61 4.98 5.38
C ASP A 38 7.55 5.52 4.29
N SER A 39 8.63 6.20 4.68
CA SER A 39 9.65 6.72 3.75
C SER A 39 10.42 5.62 3.01
N PHE A 40 10.39 4.38 3.50
CA PHE A 40 11.14 3.26 2.96
C PHE A 40 10.28 2.37 2.05
N GLY A 41 8.96 2.33 2.24
CA GLY A 41 8.05 1.64 1.33
C GLY A 41 6.73 1.21 1.96
N LEU A 42 6.16 0.15 1.40
CA LEU A 42 4.98 -0.53 1.92
C LEU A 42 5.40 -1.49 3.03
N ASN A 43 4.77 -1.37 4.19
CA ASN A 43 4.92 -2.30 5.29
C ASN A 43 3.60 -3.02 5.55
N LEU A 44 3.70 -4.32 5.78
CA LEU A 44 2.58 -5.21 6.05
C LEU A 44 2.97 -6.13 7.20
N LYS A 45 2.27 -6.05 8.33
CA LYS A 45 2.54 -6.90 9.50
C LYS A 45 1.35 -7.76 9.82
N TYR A 46 1.57 -9.08 9.89
CA TYR A 46 0.60 -10.05 10.37
C TYR A 46 0.99 -10.49 11.78
N LYS A 47 0.00 -10.55 12.68
CA LYS A 47 0.20 -10.89 14.10
C LYS A 47 -0.55 -12.16 14.48
N ASN A 48 -0.42 -12.54 15.76
CA ASN A 48 -1.16 -13.62 16.41
C ASN A 48 -0.98 -14.98 15.72
N GLY A 49 0.25 -15.29 15.31
CA GLY A 49 0.62 -16.65 14.93
C GLY A 49 0.61 -17.62 16.12
N ASP A 50 1.16 -18.81 15.91
CA ASP A 50 1.35 -19.81 16.94
C ASP A 50 2.29 -19.30 18.04
N LEU A 51 2.29 -19.99 19.19
CA LEU A 51 3.18 -19.67 20.29
C LEU A 51 4.64 -19.91 19.89
N CYS A 52 5.45 -18.90 20.17
CA CYS A 52 6.89 -18.89 20.05
C CYS A 52 7.47 -18.82 21.48
N GLY A 53 7.77 -19.97 22.06
CA GLY A 53 8.11 -20.08 23.49
C GLY A 53 6.87 -20.18 24.37
N GLU A 54 6.95 -19.64 25.59
CA GLU A 54 5.89 -19.83 26.60
C GLU A 54 4.74 -18.82 26.50
N THR A 55 5.05 -17.57 26.15
CA THR A 55 4.08 -16.45 26.22
C THR A 55 4.02 -15.59 24.96
N LEU A 56 5.02 -15.66 24.09
CA LEU A 56 5.07 -14.86 22.87
C LEU A 56 4.39 -15.60 21.73
N GLN A 57 3.82 -14.84 20.80
CA GLN A 57 3.27 -15.36 19.55
C GLN A 57 4.13 -14.91 18.38
N TYR A 58 4.18 -15.73 17.33
CA TYR A 58 4.82 -15.33 16.10
C TYR A 58 4.13 -14.11 15.48
N SER A 59 4.94 -13.23 14.91
CA SER A 59 4.48 -12.22 13.97
C SER A 59 5.43 -12.15 12.79
N VAL A 60 4.90 -11.79 11.62
CA VAL A 60 5.69 -11.60 10.41
C VAL A 60 5.42 -10.22 9.82
N GLN A 61 6.49 -9.51 9.47
CA GLN A 61 6.43 -8.21 8.81
C GLN A 61 7.10 -8.29 7.45
N PHE A 62 6.39 -7.88 6.42
CA PHE A 62 6.89 -7.69 5.07
C PHE A 62 7.16 -6.20 4.85
N GLN A 63 8.38 -5.88 4.46
CA GLN A 63 8.80 -4.55 4.03
C GLN A 63 9.10 -4.61 2.53
N VAL A 64 8.25 -3.97 1.73
CA VAL A 64 8.39 -3.92 0.27
C VAL A 64 8.79 -2.52 -0.14
N GLN A 65 10.02 -2.37 -0.60
CA GLN A 65 10.58 -1.10 -1.03
C GLN A 65 10.37 -0.89 -2.53
N CYS A 66 10.31 0.37 -2.97
CA CYS A 66 10.30 0.69 -4.39
C CYS A 66 11.67 0.42 -5.01
N GLY A 67 11.72 -0.38 -6.07
CA GLY A 67 12.95 -0.69 -6.79
C GLY A 67 12.76 -1.80 -7.81
N GLU A 68 13.87 -2.29 -8.37
CA GLU A 68 13.87 -3.52 -9.17
C GLU A 68 13.43 -4.71 -8.34
N GLU A 69 12.76 -5.69 -8.95
CA GLU A 69 12.24 -6.83 -8.22
C GLU A 69 13.36 -7.67 -7.58
N THR A 70 13.27 -7.92 -6.27
CA THR A 70 14.18 -8.83 -5.56
C THR A 70 13.41 -9.83 -4.71
N PRO A 71 13.94 -11.06 -4.50
CA PRO A 71 13.31 -12.03 -3.62
C PRO A 71 13.29 -11.53 -2.17
N PHE A 72 12.33 -12.02 -1.37
CA PHE A 72 12.29 -11.73 0.05
C PHE A 72 13.53 -12.26 0.77
N LYS A 73 14.15 -11.40 1.57
CA LYS A 73 15.26 -11.73 2.46
C LYS A 73 14.84 -11.51 3.90
N GLN A 74 15.18 -12.44 4.77
CA GLN A 74 14.94 -12.26 6.19
C GLN A 74 15.96 -11.29 6.77
N ILE A 75 15.48 -10.22 7.40
CA ILE A 75 16.31 -9.32 8.21
C ILE A 75 16.35 -9.87 9.63
N MET A 76 17.54 -9.85 10.24
CA MET A 76 17.67 -10.14 11.66
C MET A 76 16.86 -9.14 12.49
N THR A 77 16.04 -9.68 13.38
CA THR A 77 15.26 -8.93 14.36
C THR A 77 15.78 -9.28 15.76
N ASP A 78 15.53 -8.39 16.72
CA ASP A 78 15.96 -8.60 18.10
C ASP A 78 15.16 -9.73 18.80
N SER A 79 14.02 -10.12 18.23
CA SER A 79 13.14 -11.15 18.79
C SER A 79 13.01 -12.33 17.82
N PRO A 80 13.29 -13.57 18.26
CA PRO A 80 13.16 -14.75 17.41
C PRO A 80 11.71 -15.04 17.00
N CYS A 81 10.73 -14.41 17.66
CA CYS A 81 9.31 -14.55 17.38
C CYS A 81 8.78 -13.52 16.35
N ASN A 82 9.62 -12.55 15.96
CA ASN A 82 9.26 -11.54 14.98
C ASN A 82 10.10 -11.75 13.72
N ILE A 83 9.47 -12.19 12.64
CA ILE A 83 10.16 -12.44 11.38
C ILE A 83 9.98 -11.21 10.49
N MET A 84 11.07 -10.55 10.12
CA MET A 84 11.03 -9.44 9.17
C MET A 84 11.57 -9.89 7.82
N LEU A 85 10.76 -9.74 6.78
CA LEU A 85 11.09 -10.07 5.40
C LEU A 85 11.12 -8.79 4.58
N GLN A 86 12.19 -8.57 3.83
CA GLN A 86 12.37 -7.40 2.98
C GLN A 86 12.55 -7.80 1.52
N SER A 87 11.89 -7.08 0.63
CA SER A 87 12.00 -7.21 -0.82
C SER A 87 11.90 -5.81 -1.44
N THR A 88 12.38 -5.68 -2.66
CA THR A 88 12.10 -4.54 -3.54
C THR A 88 11.15 -4.98 -4.64
N HIS A 89 10.17 -4.15 -5.00
CA HIS A 89 9.23 -4.44 -6.08
C HIS A 89 8.78 -3.15 -6.76
N PRO A 90 8.70 -3.11 -8.11
CA PRO A 90 8.23 -1.91 -8.83
C PRO A 90 6.79 -1.49 -8.47
N MET A 91 5.95 -2.41 -7.97
CA MET A 91 4.57 -2.12 -7.57
C MET A 91 4.50 -1.34 -6.25
N ALA A 92 5.55 -1.38 -5.42
CA ALA A 92 5.63 -0.55 -4.21
C ALA A 92 6.00 0.91 -4.52
N CYS A 93 6.39 1.21 -5.75
CA CYS A 93 6.65 2.57 -6.19
C CYS A 93 5.34 3.35 -6.21
N ARG A 94 5.27 4.41 -5.40
CA ARG A 94 4.16 5.36 -5.43
C ARG A 94 4.03 5.86 -6.87
N GLN A 95 2.89 5.60 -7.52
CA GLN A 95 2.60 6.22 -8.79
C GLN A 95 2.72 7.73 -8.56
N LYS A 96 3.73 8.35 -9.17
CA LYS A 96 3.77 9.80 -9.28
C LYS A 96 2.54 10.14 -10.12
N GLN A 97 1.44 10.53 -9.47
CA GLN A 97 0.34 11.16 -10.17
C GLN A 97 0.98 12.32 -10.92
N SER A 98 1.04 12.19 -12.24
CA SER A 98 1.74 13.14 -13.06
C SER A 98 0.91 14.41 -13.06
N TYR A 99 1.18 15.30 -12.11
CA TYR A 99 0.61 16.65 -12.03
C TYR A 99 0.81 17.42 -13.34
N PHE A 100 1.68 16.93 -14.22
CA PHE A 100 1.84 17.40 -15.59
C PHE A 100 0.51 17.61 -16.31
N TYR A 101 -0.43 16.68 -16.26
CA TYR A 101 -1.72 16.84 -16.92
C TYR A 101 -2.57 17.96 -16.30
N TYR A 102 -2.54 18.09 -14.98
CA TYR A 102 -3.23 19.17 -14.27
C TYR A 102 -2.64 20.54 -14.63
N TYR A 103 -1.32 20.66 -14.66
CA TYR A 103 -0.63 21.90 -15.06
C TYR A 103 -0.88 22.24 -16.53
N LEU A 104 -0.85 21.25 -17.42
CA LEU A 104 -1.06 21.44 -18.85
C LEU A 104 -2.51 21.87 -19.13
N PHE A 105 -3.49 21.24 -18.48
CA PHE A 105 -4.89 21.66 -18.56
C PHE A 105 -5.10 23.08 -18.00
N SER A 106 -4.53 23.39 -16.84
CA SER A 106 -4.61 24.73 -16.23
C SER A 106 -3.99 25.80 -17.14
N PHE A 107 -2.85 25.51 -17.77
CA PHE A 107 -2.20 26.42 -18.72
C PHE A 107 -3.08 26.69 -19.95
N VAL A 108 -3.69 25.64 -20.53
CA VAL A 108 -4.61 25.78 -21.66
C VAL A 108 -5.81 26.65 -21.29
N LEU A 109 -6.40 26.48 -20.10
CA LEU A 109 -7.50 27.32 -19.63
C LEU A 109 -7.09 28.79 -19.46
N ILE A 110 -5.91 29.05 -18.90
CA ILE A 110 -5.39 30.42 -18.74
C ILE A 110 -5.21 31.09 -20.11
N VAL A 111 -4.60 30.40 -21.08
CA VAL A 111 -4.39 30.95 -22.43
C VAL A 111 -5.72 31.20 -23.14
N ALA A 112 -6.67 30.26 -23.05
CA ALA A 112 -8.00 30.43 -23.60
C ALA A 112 -8.74 31.63 -22.98
N GLY A 113 -8.66 31.79 -21.64
CA GLY A 113 -9.22 32.94 -20.93
C GLY A 113 -8.65 34.28 -21.41
N ILE A 114 -7.32 34.37 -21.56
CA ILE A 114 -6.67 35.59 -22.09
C ILE A 114 -7.11 35.88 -23.53
N PHE A 115 -7.22 34.86 -24.37
CA PHE A 115 -7.66 35.02 -25.77
C PHE A 115 -9.11 35.53 -25.86
N LEU A 116 -10.01 34.97 -25.04
CA LEU A 116 -11.40 35.43 -24.96
C LEU A 116 -11.50 36.87 -24.45
N MET A 117 -10.71 37.25 -23.44
CA MET A 117 -10.65 38.64 -22.96
C MET A 117 -10.14 39.60 -24.03
N LYS A 118 -9.13 39.22 -24.83
CA LYS A 118 -8.65 40.03 -25.96
C LYS A 118 -9.70 40.18 -27.06
N ARG A 119 -10.46 39.13 -27.38
CA ARG A 119 -11.55 39.21 -28.37
C ARG A 119 -12.68 40.14 -27.91
N LYS A 120 -13.08 40.08 -26.64
CA LYS A 120 -14.13 40.95 -26.08
C LYS A 120 -13.75 42.43 -26.20
N LYS A 121 -12.50 42.78 -25.85
CA LYS A 121 -12.00 44.16 -26.02
C LYS A 121 -12.03 44.67 -27.47
N LYS A 122 -11.74 43.81 -28.46
CA LYS A 122 -11.81 44.19 -29.88
C LYS A 122 -13.24 44.42 -30.37
N GLN A 123 -14.23 43.69 -29.84
CA GLN A 123 -15.62 43.96 -30.20
C GLN A 123 -16.11 45.27 -29.59
N GLU A 124 -15.81 45.55 -28.32
CA GLU A 124 -16.22 46.81 -27.68
C GLU A 124 -15.63 48.07 -28.37
N GLN A 125 -14.46 47.96 -29.00
CA GLN A 125 -13.84 49.05 -29.77
C GLN A 125 -14.31 49.15 -31.23
N GLY A 126 -15.03 48.15 -31.76
CA GLY A 126 -15.52 48.11 -33.14
C GLY A 126 -16.96 48.61 -33.32
N TYR A 127 -17.68 48.91 -32.23
CA TYR A 127 -19.03 49.50 -32.27
C TYR A 127 -18.99 51.01 -32.04
N VAL A 128 -18.14 51.73 -32.78
CA VAL A 128 -18.39 53.15 -33.04
C VAL A 128 -19.22 53.19 -34.32
N LEU A 129 -20.55 53.14 -34.14
CA LEU A 129 -21.51 53.54 -35.16
C LEU A 129 -21.23 55.00 -35.52
N VAL A 130 -20.68 55.22 -36.72
CA VAL A 130 -20.84 56.46 -37.49
C VAL A 130 -21.69 56.11 -38.70
#